data_AF-A0A5D4QY34-F1
#
_entry.id   AF-A0A5D4QY34-F1
#
_cell.length_a   1.000
_cell.length_b   1.000
_cell.length_c   1.000
_cell.angle_alpha   90.00
_cell.angle_beta   90.00
_cell.angle_gamma   90.00
#
_symmetry.space_group_name_H-M   'P 1'
#
loop_
_entity.id
_entity.type
_entity.pdbx_description
1 polymer ?
#
loop_
_entity_poly.entity_id
_entity_poly.type
_entity_poly.pdbx_seq_one_letter_code
_entity_poly.pdbx_strand_id
1 'polypeptide(L)' 'MGNTSCRYVINASGKSGEMYHTTCENKMEVKRWIEENQEKILADRIKVTDKKKRPFSGLLFFIK' A
#
# COMPACT_ATOMS: atom_id res chain seq x y z
N MET A 1 -16.35 -19.67 -1.46
CA MET A 1 -15.03 -19.03 -1.67
C MET A 1 -15.18 -17.61 -1.17
N GLY A 2 -14.72 -17.36 0.06
CA GLY A 2 -14.98 -16.11 0.78
C GLY A 2 -14.31 -14.94 0.07
N ASN A 3 -14.99 -13.79 0.03
CA ASN A 3 -14.45 -12.56 -0.52
C ASN A 3 -13.15 -12.16 0.21
N THR A 4 -11.99 -12.54 -0.32
CA THR A 4 -10.68 -11.98 0.04
C THR A 4 -10.75 -10.49 -0.25
N SER A 5 -11.10 -9.73 0.77
CA SER A 5 -11.22 -8.28 0.68
C SER A 5 -9.81 -7.71 0.61
N CYS A 6 -9.31 -7.50 -0.60
CA CYS A 6 -8.04 -6.83 -0.90
C CYS A 6 -8.08 -5.38 -0.41
N ARG A 7 -7.94 -5.19 0.91
CA ARG A 7 -8.09 -3.90 1.57
C ARG A 7 -6.88 -3.01 1.34
N TYR A 8 -5.67 -3.56 1.39
CA TYR A 8 -4.46 -2.81 1.19
C TYR A 8 -3.86 -3.13 -0.18
N VAL A 9 -3.39 -2.11 -0.88
CA VAL A 9 -2.64 -2.25 -2.13
C VAL A 9 -1.25 -1.68 -1.90
N ILE A 10 -0.23 -2.47 -2.16
CA ILE A 10 1.16 -2.06 -2.08
C ILE A 10 1.67 -1.84 -3.51
N ASN A 11 2.22 -0.67 -3.75
CA ASN A 11 2.99 -0.35 -4.95
C ASN A 11 4.42 -0.03 -4.49
N ALA A 12 5.42 -0.72 -5.02
CA ALA A 12 6.81 -0.44 -4.67
C ALA A 12 7.71 -0.48 -5.90
N SER A 13 8.75 0.35 -5.92
CA SER A 13 9.83 0.26 -6.91
C SER A 13 10.96 -0.61 -6.37
N GLY A 14 11.44 -1.54 -7.18
CA GLY A 14 12.62 -2.33 -6.92
C GLY A 14 13.91 -1.57 -7.22
N LYS A 15 15.01 -2.02 -6.60
CA LYS A 15 16.35 -1.46 -6.80
C LYS A 15 16.87 -1.64 -8.23
N SER A 16 16.41 -2.68 -8.93
CA SER A 16 16.78 -2.97 -10.32
C SER A 16 15.84 -2.34 -11.36
N GLY A 17 14.93 -1.44 -10.95
CA GLY A 17 13.96 -0.79 -11.85
C GLY A 17 12.67 -1.59 -12.09
N GLU A 18 12.55 -2.77 -11.49
CA GLU A 18 11.30 -3.54 -11.41
C GLU A 18 10.22 -2.82 -10.58
N MET A 19 8.95 -3.15 -10.83
CA MET A 19 7.80 -2.59 -10.08
C MET A 19 6.98 -3.72 -9.48
N TYR A 20 6.70 -3.58 -8.19
CA TYR A 20 5.92 -4.52 -7.40
C TYR A 20 4.51 -3.97 -7.17
N HIS A 21 3.51 -4.77 -7.53
CA HIS A 21 2.10 -4.47 -7.28
C HIS A 21 1.45 -5.68 -6.60
N THR A 22 1.07 -5.54 -5.33
CA THR A 22 0.42 -6.60 -4.58
C THR A 22 -0.75 -6.09 -3.75
N THR A 23 -1.64 -7.00 -3.37
CA THR A 23 -2.76 -6.71 -2.49
C THR A 23 -2.69 -7.54 -1.21
N CYS A 24 -2.98 -6.92 -0.08
CA CYS A 24 -3.01 -7.56 1.23
C CYS A 24 -4.37 -7.33 1.90
N GLU A 25 -4.82 -8.28 2.70
CA GLU A 25 -6.09 -8.17 3.42
C GLU A 25 -5.95 -7.33 4.70
N ASN A 26 -4.81 -7.43 5.37
CA ASN A 26 -4.57 -6.83 6.67
C ASN A 26 -3.19 -6.16 6.77
N LYS A 27 -2.98 -5.36 7.82
CA LYS A 27 -1.70 -4.65 8.03
C LYS A 27 -0.53 -5.59 8.35
N MET A 28 -0.79 -6.79 8.87
CA MET A 28 0.28 -7.75 9.18
C MET A 28 0.87 -8.31 7.89
N GLU A 29 0.02 -8.68 6.93
CA GLU A 29 0.46 -9.09 5.59
C GLU A 29 1.24 -7.99 4.88
N VAL A 30 0.81 -6.72 5.02
CA VAL A 30 1.57 -5.59 4.48
C VAL A 30 2.97 -5.53 5.09
N LYS A 31 3.09 -5.63 6.41
CA LYS A 31 4.38 -5.62 7.10
C LYS A 31 5.26 -6.78 6.66
N ARG A 32 4.70 -8.00 6.67
CA ARG A 32 5.39 -9.21 6.25
C ARG A 32 5.90 -9.09 4.81
N TRP A 33 5.07 -8.60 3.89
CA TRP A 33 5.48 -8.42 2.50
C TRP A 33 6.62 -7.41 2.37
N ILE A 34 6.58 -6.30 3.13
CA ILE A 34 7.67 -5.31 3.15
C ILE A 34 8.96 -5.94 3.70
N GLU A 35 8.89 -6.67 4.81
CA GLU A 35 10.05 -7.34 5.42
C GLU A 35 10.66 -8.41 4.50
N GLU A 36 9.84 -9.21 3.82
CA GLU A 36 10.29 -10.24 2.87
C GLU A 36 10.93 -9.64 1.62
N ASN A 37 10.55 -8.42 1.23
CA ASN A 37 11.01 -7.78 -0.01
C ASN A 37 11.95 -6.58 0.24
N GLN A 38 12.26 -6.23 1.49
CA GLN A 38 13.04 -5.04 1.88
C GLN A 38 14.39 -4.94 1.18
N GLU A 39 15.02 -6.08 0.89
CA GLU A 39 16.31 -6.12 0.21
C GLU A 39 16.19 -5.79 -1.28
N LYS A 40 15.03 -6.06 -1.88
CA LYS A 40 14.75 -5.89 -3.32
C LYS A 40 14.09 -4.55 -3.63
N ILE A 41 13.30 -4.02 -2.69
CA ILE A 41 12.54 -2.77 -2.88
C ILE A 41 13.29 -1.55 -2.32
N LEU A 42 13.00 -0.40 -2.91
CA LEU A 42 13.45 0.89 -2.42
C LEU A 42 12.47 1.35 -1.33
N ALA A 43 12.93 1.39 -0.09
CA ALA A 43 12.09 1.76 1.07
C ALA A 43 11.40 3.12 0.91
N ASP A 44 12.10 4.11 0.34
CA ASP A 44 11.56 5.45 0.03
C ASP A 44 10.48 5.47 -1.05
N ARG A 45 10.31 4.37 -1.79
CA ARG A 45 9.36 4.28 -2.92
C ARG A 45 8.29 3.21 -2.70
N ILE A 46 7.91 2.97 -1.45
CA ILE A 46 6.79 2.09 -1.10
C ILE A 46 5.55 2.94 -0.83
N LYS A 47 4.47 2.69 -1.58
CA LYS A 47 3.16 3.30 -1.39
C LYS A 47 2.12 2.25 -1.04
N VAL A 48 1.61 2.31 0.19
CA VAL A 48 0.51 1.47 0.67
C VAL A 48 -0.80 2.26 0.65
N THR A 49 -1.80 1.74 -0.05
CA THR A 49 -3.14 2.35 -0.17
C THR A 49 -4.18 1.47 0.54
N ASP A 50 -4.89 2.00 1.52
CA ASP A 50 -6.03 1.31 2.16
C ASP A 50 -7.33 1.66 1.41
N LYS A 51 -7.85 0.72 0.62
CA LYS A 51 -9.10 0.83 -0.16
C LYS A 51 -10.35 0.96 0.72
N LYS A 52 -10.30 0.54 1.99
CA LYS A 52 -11.43 0.65 2.93
C LYS A 52 -11.44 2.00 3.65
N LYS A 53 -10.30 2.69 3.74
CA LYS A 53 -10.28 4.11 4.06
C LYS A 53 -10.89 4.84 2.87
N ARG A 54 -12.15 5.28 3.00
CA ARG A 54 -12.70 6.27 2.07
C ARG A 54 -11.69 7.42 1.99
N PRO A 55 -11.25 7.85 0.79
CA PRO A 55 -10.53 9.10 0.71
C PRO A 55 -11.44 10.15 1.35
N PHE A 56 -10.96 10.88 2.34
CA PHE A 56 -11.62 12.08 2.85
C PHE A 56 -11.53 13.17 1.77
N SER A 57 -12.06 12.91 0.58
CA SER A 57 -12.39 13.91 -0.43
C SER A 57 -13.70 14.55 0.02
N GLY A 58 -13.60 15.51 0.95
CA GLY A 58 -14.73 16.25 1.48
C GLY A 58 -14.34 17.40 2.40
N LEU A 59 -14.19 18.58 1.79
CA LEU A 59 -14.48 19.92 2.31
C LEU A 59 -13.45 20.68 3.20
N LEU A 60 -12.78 21.63 2.52
CA LEU A 60 -12.65 23.06 2.85
C LEU A 60 -12.05 23.47 4.22
N PHE A 61 -10.72 23.68 4.23
CA PHE A 61 -10.11 24.72 5.06
C PHE A 61 -9.87 25.97 4.21
N PHE A 62 -10.91 26.75 3.93
CA PHE A 62 -10.73 28.18 3.66
C PHE A 62 -10.78 28.89 5.01
N ILE A 63 -9.60 29.27 5.49
CA ILE A 63 -9.42 30.13 6.65
C ILE A 63 -9.87 31.53 6.24
N LYS A 64 -10.77 32.14 7.02
CA LYS A 64 -11.15 33.56 6.92
C LYS A 64 -10.52 34.34 8.05
#